data_AF-A0A4P9C6F4-F1
#
_entry.id   AF-A0A4P9C6F4-F1
#
_cell.length_a   1.000
_cell.length_b   1.000
_cell.length_c   1.000
_cell.angle_alpha   90.00
_cell.angle_beta   90.00
_cell.angle_gamma   90.00
#
_symmetry.space_group_name_H-M   'P 1'
#
loop_
_entity.id
_entity.type
_entity.pdbx_description
1 polymer ?
#
loop_
_entity_poly.entity_id
_entity_poly.type
_entity_poly.pdbx_seq_one_letter_code
_entity_poly.pdbx_strand_id
1 'polypeptide(L)'
;MTLWSDIAIQQFLAAIGKDLGPSGIDGELGDKGSDSYSRKAIASFQGDYGLDQDTIWGEQCQRKAKEILTNGIQLTANFNSSELGCGIAVSDDPNAPHDDDCMNWPDMINLTALNCLQATRDRIGPIQVTSGVRCRTYNDWLSGSSSESKHMAGRAFDCNAMGAVDYETLLQIGLECGFTWGYVGDGYVHLQYDGPSF
;
A
#
# COMPACT_ATOMS: atom_id res chain seq x y z
N MET A 1 -14.10 5.42 11.84
CA MET A 1 -12.95 5.14 10.96
C MET A 1 -12.56 6.38 10.14
N THR A 2 -11.26 6.70 10.00
CA THR A 2 -10.81 7.67 8.98
C THR A 2 -10.83 6.99 7.61
N LEU A 3 -11.51 7.59 6.63
CA LEU A 3 -11.58 7.04 5.28
C LEU A 3 -10.31 7.30 4.49
N TRP A 4 -9.99 6.38 3.58
CA TRP A 4 -8.93 6.54 2.59
C TRP A 4 -9.17 7.77 1.71
N SER A 5 -8.08 8.36 1.25
CA SER A 5 -8.11 9.42 0.25
C SER A 5 -8.60 8.89 -1.10
N ASP A 6 -9.10 9.78 -1.96
CA ASP A 6 -9.56 9.46 -3.32
C ASP A 6 -8.52 8.67 -4.13
N ILE A 7 -7.24 9.09 -4.05
CA ILE A 7 -6.13 8.41 -4.73
C ILE A 7 -5.89 6.99 -4.18
N ALA A 8 -6.06 6.76 -2.88
CA ALA A 8 -5.92 5.45 -2.26
C ALA A 8 -7.09 4.53 -2.64
N ILE A 9 -8.31 5.08 -2.72
CA ILE A 9 -9.51 4.38 -3.19
C ILE A 9 -9.32 3.94 -4.64
N GLN A 10 -8.87 4.84 -5.53
CA GLN A 10 -8.58 4.49 -6.92
C GLN A 10 -7.50 3.41 -7.03
N GLN A 11 -6.41 3.51 -6.26
CA GLN A 11 -5.37 2.48 -6.27
C GLN A 11 -5.89 1.10 -5.84
N PHE A 12 -6.73 1.05 -4.81
CA PHE A 12 -7.39 -0.21 -4.43
C PHE A 12 -8.28 -0.74 -5.55
N LEU A 13 -9.15 0.12 -6.13
CA LEU A 13 -10.06 -0.28 -7.20
C LEU A 13 -9.30 -0.80 -8.43
N ALA A 14 -8.21 -0.14 -8.82
CA ALA A 14 -7.31 -0.60 -9.87
C ALA A 14 -6.67 -1.94 -9.53
N ALA A 15 -6.20 -2.12 -8.29
CA ALA A 15 -5.58 -3.37 -7.83
C ALA A 15 -6.51 -4.58 -7.88
N ILE A 16 -7.82 -4.38 -7.70
CA ILE A 16 -8.83 -5.44 -7.87
C ILE A 16 -9.42 -5.51 -9.29
N GLY A 17 -8.82 -4.80 -10.25
CA GLY A 17 -9.16 -4.88 -11.66
C GLY A 17 -10.38 -4.07 -12.09
N LYS A 18 -10.78 -3.04 -11.34
CA LYS A 18 -11.83 -2.11 -11.79
C LYS A 18 -11.31 -1.15 -12.86
N ASP A 19 -12.17 -0.85 -13.82
CA ASP A 19 -11.91 0.14 -14.85
C ASP A 19 -12.13 1.55 -14.29
N LEU A 20 -11.05 2.33 -14.24
CA LEU A 20 -11.06 3.75 -13.84
C LEU A 20 -11.10 4.69 -15.06
N GLY A 21 -11.25 4.14 -16.26
CA GLY A 21 -11.30 4.88 -17.50
C GLY A 21 -9.94 5.48 -17.89
N PRO A 22 -9.94 6.39 -18.88
CA PRO A 22 -8.71 6.91 -19.48
C PRO A 22 -7.78 7.69 -18.54
N SER A 23 -8.33 8.32 -17.49
CA SER A 23 -7.54 9.07 -16.51
C SER A 23 -6.82 8.16 -15.52
N GLY A 24 -7.29 6.91 -15.33
CA GLY A 24 -6.71 5.98 -14.38
C GLY A 24 -6.78 6.50 -12.93
N ILE A 25 -5.61 6.55 -12.28
CA ILE A 25 -5.43 7.03 -10.92
C ILE A 25 -5.01 8.51 -10.98
N ASP A 26 -5.95 9.42 -10.73
CA ASP A 26 -5.74 10.88 -10.82
C ASP A 26 -6.02 11.63 -9.51
N GLY A 27 -6.58 10.93 -8.51
CA GLY A 27 -6.93 11.49 -7.20
C GLY A 27 -8.29 12.15 -7.17
N GLU A 28 -9.10 12.01 -8.22
CA GLU A 28 -10.43 12.60 -8.31
C GLU A 28 -11.50 11.52 -8.50
N LEU A 29 -12.30 11.25 -7.46
CA LEU A 29 -13.44 10.34 -7.61
C LEU A 29 -14.59 10.96 -8.43
N GLY A 30 -14.58 12.29 -8.60
CA GLY A 30 -15.70 13.06 -9.15
C GLY A 30 -16.83 13.27 -8.13
N ASP A 31 -17.76 14.17 -8.45
CA ASP A 31 -18.86 14.52 -7.55
C ASP A 31 -19.73 13.31 -7.17
N LYS A 32 -20.29 13.34 -5.96
CA LYS A 32 -21.24 12.31 -5.49
C LYS A 32 -22.44 12.22 -6.44
N GLY A 33 -22.74 11.01 -6.92
CA GLY A 33 -23.82 10.74 -7.86
C GLY A 33 -23.51 11.10 -9.32
N SER A 34 -22.28 11.52 -9.63
CA SER A 34 -21.85 11.71 -11.02
C SER A 34 -21.60 10.37 -11.73
N ASP A 35 -21.63 10.41 -13.06
CA ASP A 35 -21.40 9.26 -13.94
C ASP A 35 -19.90 9.01 -14.24
N SER A 36 -19.01 9.46 -13.34
CA SER A 36 -17.56 9.29 -13.50
C SER A 36 -17.15 7.82 -13.47
N TYR A 37 -16.02 7.49 -14.09
CA TYR A 37 -15.49 6.12 -14.07
C TYR A 37 -15.21 5.64 -12.64
N SER A 38 -14.62 6.49 -11.79
CA SER A 38 -14.40 6.21 -10.37
C SER A 38 -15.72 5.88 -9.63
N ARG A 39 -16.80 6.64 -9.85
CA ARG A 39 -18.12 6.37 -9.23
C ARG A 39 -18.74 5.06 -9.73
N LYS A 40 -18.59 4.74 -11.02
CA LYS A 40 -19.00 3.45 -11.60
C LYS A 40 -18.19 2.28 -11.02
N ALA A 41 -16.88 2.45 -10.84
CA ALA A 41 -16.02 1.45 -10.22
C ALA A 41 -16.42 1.20 -8.76
N ILE A 42 -16.74 2.25 -8.00
CA ILE A 42 -17.30 2.13 -6.63
C ILE A 42 -18.63 1.38 -6.66
N ALA A 43 -19.56 1.74 -7.55
CA ALA A 43 -20.86 1.06 -7.66
C ALA A 43 -20.71 -0.42 -8.06
N SER A 44 -19.77 -0.75 -8.93
CA SER A 44 -19.46 -2.14 -9.28
C SER A 44 -18.88 -2.89 -8.09
N PHE A 45 -17.94 -2.29 -7.36
CA PHE A 45 -17.40 -2.88 -6.13
C PHE A 45 -18.51 -3.12 -5.09
N GLN A 46 -19.38 -2.14 -4.87
CA GLN A 46 -20.53 -2.29 -3.97
C GLN A 46 -21.43 -3.46 -4.39
N GLY A 47 -21.75 -3.57 -5.69
CA GLY A 47 -22.55 -4.67 -6.24
C GLY A 47 -21.90 -6.04 -6.06
N ASP A 48 -20.60 -6.17 -6.35
CA ASP A 48 -19.86 -7.43 -6.25
C ASP A 48 -19.83 -8.00 -4.83
N TYR A 49 -19.84 -7.13 -3.82
CA TYR A 49 -19.76 -7.51 -2.41
C TYR A 49 -21.07 -7.31 -1.64
N GLY A 50 -22.18 -7.06 -2.32
CA GLY A 50 -23.51 -6.93 -1.71
C GLY A 50 -23.63 -5.77 -0.71
N LEU A 51 -22.91 -4.67 -0.97
CA LEU A 51 -22.97 -3.44 -0.19
C LEU A 51 -24.06 -2.51 -0.75
N ASP A 52 -24.40 -1.46 0.02
CA ASP A 52 -25.29 -0.41 -0.47
C ASP A 52 -24.70 0.26 -1.71
N GLN A 53 -25.39 0.15 -2.84
CA GLN A 53 -24.91 0.62 -4.14
C GLN A 53 -25.19 2.12 -4.37
N ASP A 54 -24.65 2.95 -3.48
CA ASP A 54 -24.90 4.39 -3.45
C ASP A 54 -23.84 5.23 -4.18
N THR A 55 -22.84 4.60 -4.79
CA THR A 55 -21.68 5.22 -5.49
C THR A 55 -20.70 5.99 -4.58
N ILE A 56 -20.85 5.86 -3.25
CA ILE A 56 -20.05 6.55 -2.25
C ILE A 56 -19.13 5.56 -1.55
N TRP A 57 -17.84 5.89 -1.51
CA TRP A 57 -16.91 5.15 -0.67
C TRP A 57 -17.14 5.51 0.81
N GLY A 58 -17.83 4.61 1.54
CA GLY A 58 -18.09 4.73 2.97
C GLY A 58 -17.38 3.66 3.79
N GLU A 59 -17.67 3.63 5.10
CA GLU A 59 -17.04 2.69 6.05
C GLU A 59 -17.21 1.21 5.66
N GLN A 60 -18.37 0.82 5.11
CA GLN A 60 -18.62 -0.55 4.66
C GLN A 60 -17.72 -0.93 3.47
N CYS A 61 -17.55 -0.01 2.52
CA CYS A 61 -16.64 -0.22 1.39
C CYS A 61 -15.20 -0.37 1.90
N GLN A 62 -14.78 0.53 2.79
CA GLN A 62 -13.42 0.49 3.33
C GLN A 62 -13.14 -0.77 4.15
N ARG A 63 -14.06 -1.18 5.03
CA ARG A 63 -13.91 -2.43 5.79
C ARG A 63 -13.77 -3.64 4.88
N LYS A 64 -14.60 -3.72 3.83
CA LYS A 64 -14.50 -4.81 2.84
C LYS A 64 -13.18 -4.75 2.07
N ALA A 65 -12.70 -3.57 1.68
CA ALA A 65 -11.40 -3.40 1.02
C ALA A 65 -10.23 -3.86 1.89
N LYS A 66 -10.21 -3.47 3.17
CA LYS A 66 -9.19 -3.92 4.14
C LYS A 66 -9.22 -5.43 4.35
N GLU A 67 -10.41 -6.03 4.42
CA GLU A 67 -10.59 -7.48 4.51
C GLU A 67 -10.02 -8.20 3.26
N ILE A 68 -10.32 -7.71 2.06
CA ILE A 68 -9.79 -8.26 0.79
C ILE A 68 -8.27 -8.22 0.78
N LEU A 69 -7.67 -7.07 1.14
CA LEU A 69 -6.22 -6.92 1.17
C LEU A 69 -5.57 -7.80 2.25
N THR A 70 -6.23 -7.97 3.40
CA THR A 70 -5.75 -8.85 4.48
C THR A 70 -5.80 -10.32 4.06
N ASN A 71 -6.85 -10.74 3.34
CA ASN A 71 -7.00 -12.09 2.83
C ASN A 71 -6.02 -12.43 1.70
N GLY A 72 -5.37 -11.42 1.12
CA GLY A 72 -4.33 -11.58 0.11
C GLY A 72 -4.87 -11.47 -1.31
N ILE A 73 -4.41 -10.45 -2.02
CA ILE A 73 -4.54 -10.31 -3.46
C ILE A 73 -3.15 -10.15 -4.08
N GLN A 74 -2.97 -10.72 -5.27
CA GLN A 74 -1.71 -10.59 -5.99
C GLN A 74 -1.65 -9.19 -6.61
N LEU A 75 -0.73 -8.34 -6.13
CA LEU A 75 -0.61 -6.94 -6.57
C LEU A 75 0.39 -6.78 -7.72
N THR A 76 1.49 -7.56 -7.69
CA THR A 76 2.48 -7.63 -8.78
C THR A 76 2.85 -9.09 -9.06
N ALA A 77 3.80 -9.38 -9.95
CA ALA A 77 4.24 -10.75 -10.20
C ALA A 77 4.79 -11.46 -8.94
N ASN A 78 5.32 -10.72 -7.97
CA ASN A 78 6.00 -11.29 -6.81
C ASN A 78 5.59 -10.74 -5.46
N PHE A 79 4.70 -9.73 -5.41
CA PHE A 79 4.22 -9.16 -4.16
C PHE A 79 2.71 -9.36 -3.98
N ASN A 80 2.34 -9.96 -2.87
CA ASN A 80 0.96 -10.16 -2.44
C ASN A 80 0.62 -9.15 -1.34
N SER A 81 -0.61 -8.65 -1.31
CA SER A 81 -1.03 -7.72 -0.25
C SER A 81 -0.81 -8.32 1.15
N SER A 82 -0.94 -9.64 1.32
CA SER A 82 -0.73 -10.31 2.62
C SER A 82 0.68 -10.22 3.19
N GLU A 83 1.64 -9.53 2.57
CA GLU A 83 2.97 -9.26 3.13
C GLU A 83 3.26 -7.77 3.38
N LEU A 84 2.32 -6.88 3.02
CA LEU A 84 2.54 -5.43 2.98
C LEU A 84 1.71 -4.65 4.01
N GLY A 85 0.79 -5.32 4.71
CA GLY A 85 -0.05 -4.70 5.73
C GLY A 85 0.72 -4.30 6.99
N CYS A 86 0.17 -3.34 7.71
CA CYS A 86 0.64 -2.90 9.04
C CYS A 86 0.67 -4.09 9.99
N GLY A 87 1.85 -4.39 10.55
CA GLY A 87 2.03 -5.49 11.49
C GLY A 87 1.99 -6.90 10.86
N ILE A 88 1.86 -7.02 9.53
CA ILE A 88 1.79 -8.34 8.87
C ILE A 88 3.19 -8.85 8.49
N ALA A 89 4.13 -7.96 8.21
CA ALA A 89 5.46 -8.37 7.77
C ALA A 89 6.24 -9.10 8.87
N VAL A 90 6.95 -10.15 8.46
CA VAL A 90 7.85 -11.06 9.20
C VAL A 90 7.96 -10.80 10.71
N SER A 91 7.12 -11.49 11.48
CA SER A 91 7.23 -11.66 12.93
C SER A 91 7.12 -10.41 13.80
N ASP A 92 6.28 -9.45 13.44
CA ASP A 92 5.88 -8.43 14.40
C ASP A 92 5.20 -9.05 15.63
N ASP A 93 5.43 -8.43 16.79
CA ASP A 93 4.82 -8.80 18.07
C ASP A 93 3.29 -8.87 17.87
N PRO A 94 2.62 -10.00 18.14
CA PRO A 94 1.16 -10.10 18.01
C PRO A 94 0.41 -9.15 18.96
N ASN A 95 1.13 -8.54 19.92
CA ASN A 95 0.63 -7.53 20.83
C ASN A 95 1.09 -6.11 20.47
N ALA A 96 1.71 -5.91 19.30
CA ALA A 96 2.07 -4.58 18.82
C ALA A 96 0.81 -3.70 18.79
N PRO A 97 0.88 -2.46 19.29
CA PRO A 97 -0.30 -1.62 19.36
C PRO A 97 -0.66 -1.09 17.97
N HIS A 98 -1.96 -1.09 17.66
CA HIS A 98 -2.50 -0.57 16.41
C HIS A 98 -3.70 0.34 16.67
N ASP A 99 -4.03 1.19 15.69
CA ASP A 99 -5.31 1.91 15.69
C ASP A 99 -6.48 0.89 15.68
N ASP A 100 -7.56 1.15 16.41
CA ASP A 100 -8.72 0.24 16.54
C ASP A 100 -9.29 -0.25 15.19
N ASP A 101 -9.24 0.62 14.19
CA ASP A 101 -9.78 0.39 12.84
C ASP A 101 -8.67 0.07 11.81
N CYS A 102 -7.44 -0.25 12.25
CA CYS A 102 -6.30 -0.49 11.36
C CYS A 102 -6.59 -1.62 10.37
N MET A 103 -7.04 -2.78 10.87
CA MET A 103 -7.26 -4.01 10.10
C MET A 103 -6.09 -4.30 9.14
N ASN A 104 -4.87 -4.02 9.60
CA ASN A 104 -3.62 -4.06 8.86
C ASN A 104 -3.50 -3.10 7.65
N TRP A 105 -4.53 -2.34 7.31
CA TRP A 105 -4.59 -1.49 6.13
C TRP A 105 -5.14 -0.10 6.47
N PRO A 106 -4.39 0.71 7.23
CA PRO A 106 -4.80 2.07 7.58
C PRO A 106 -4.82 2.99 6.35
N ASP A 107 -4.00 2.70 5.34
CA ASP A 107 -4.01 3.29 4.00
C ASP A 107 -3.71 2.21 2.95
N MET A 108 -3.84 2.54 1.66
CA MET A 108 -3.47 1.67 0.54
C MET A 108 -1.97 1.78 0.23
N ILE A 109 -1.33 0.66 -0.12
CA ILE A 109 0.03 0.69 -0.67
C ILE A 109 0.04 1.43 -2.00
N ASN A 110 1.03 2.30 -2.17
CA ASN A 110 1.22 3.02 -3.41
C ASN A 110 1.66 2.07 -4.54
N LEU A 111 0.84 1.90 -5.58
CA LEU A 111 1.10 0.96 -6.66
C LEU A 111 2.35 1.34 -7.48
N THR A 112 2.63 2.63 -7.64
CA THR A 112 3.87 3.09 -8.29
C THR A 112 5.10 2.69 -7.48
N ALA A 113 5.08 2.92 -6.16
CA ALA A 113 6.16 2.49 -5.26
C ALA A 113 6.32 0.96 -5.24
N LEU A 114 5.21 0.22 -5.28
CA LEU A 114 5.23 -1.24 -5.35
C LEU A 114 5.81 -1.75 -6.67
N ASN A 115 5.57 -1.06 -7.79
CA ASN A 115 6.21 -1.36 -9.07
C ASN A 115 7.72 -1.10 -9.04
N CYS A 116 8.19 -0.05 -8.33
CA CYS A 116 9.62 0.13 -8.07
C CYS A 116 10.20 -1.05 -7.28
N LEU A 117 9.49 -1.54 -6.27
CA LEU A 117 9.90 -2.72 -5.51
C LEU A 117 9.95 -3.98 -6.39
N GLN A 118 8.96 -4.17 -7.27
CA GLN A 118 8.93 -5.26 -8.25
C GLN A 118 10.14 -5.20 -9.18
N ALA A 119 10.44 -4.05 -9.78
CA ALA A 119 11.60 -3.86 -10.63
C ALA A 119 12.93 -4.10 -9.89
N THR A 120 13.00 -3.71 -8.62
CA THR A 120 14.15 -4.00 -7.73
C THR A 120 14.32 -5.51 -7.54
N ARG A 121 13.23 -6.23 -7.26
CA ARG A 121 13.22 -7.68 -7.11
C ARG A 121 13.63 -8.39 -8.41
N ASP A 122 13.17 -7.92 -9.57
CA ASP A 122 13.50 -8.51 -10.86
C ASP A 122 15.02 -8.43 -11.17
N ARG A 123 15.72 -7.45 -10.61
CA ARG A 123 17.18 -7.29 -10.78
C ARG A 123 18.01 -8.12 -9.80
N ILE A 124 17.51 -8.33 -8.58
CA ILE A 124 18.29 -8.91 -7.48
C ILE A 124 17.91 -10.37 -7.21
N GLY A 125 16.65 -10.72 -7.47
CA GLY A 125 16.03 -11.92 -6.95
C GLY A 125 15.18 -11.62 -5.70
N PRO A 126 14.92 -12.62 -4.85
CA PRO A 126 13.98 -12.49 -3.75
C PRO A 126 14.26 -11.33 -2.79
N ILE A 127 13.23 -10.52 -2.55
CA ILE A 127 13.19 -9.45 -1.55
C ILE A 127 12.16 -9.83 -0.49
N GLN A 128 12.52 -9.70 0.78
CA GLN A 128 11.62 -9.81 1.92
C GLN A 128 11.23 -8.42 2.40
N VAL A 129 9.94 -8.10 2.38
CA VAL A 129 9.42 -6.87 3.01
C VAL A 129 9.28 -7.14 4.51
N THR A 130 9.94 -6.31 5.33
CA THR A 130 9.86 -6.35 6.79
C THR A 130 8.93 -5.28 7.34
N SER A 131 8.57 -4.28 6.53
CA SER A 131 7.50 -3.33 6.88
C SER A 131 6.92 -2.65 5.65
N GLY A 132 5.59 -2.66 5.53
CA GLY A 132 4.84 -1.98 4.47
C GLY A 132 4.06 -0.78 5.01
N VAL A 133 2.74 -0.76 4.82
CA VAL A 133 1.89 0.34 5.33
C VAL A 133 1.88 0.33 6.87
N ARG A 134 1.82 1.50 7.52
CA ARG A 134 1.73 1.60 8.98
C ARG A 134 0.57 2.47 9.44
N CYS A 135 -0.06 2.10 10.55
CA CYS A 135 -1.00 2.98 11.24
C CYS A 135 -0.25 3.93 12.17
N ARG A 136 -0.91 4.98 12.65
CA ARG A 136 -0.25 6.00 13.48
C ARG A 136 0.28 5.38 14.77
N THR A 137 -0.55 4.62 15.48
CA THR A 137 -0.16 3.99 16.74
C THR A 137 1.01 3.02 16.59
N TYR A 138 0.99 2.16 15.57
CA TYR A 138 2.11 1.23 15.33
C TYR A 138 3.39 1.98 14.94
N ASN A 139 3.30 3.02 14.10
CA ASN A 139 4.45 3.84 13.76
C ASN A 139 5.05 4.53 14.99
N ASP A 140 4.23 5.10 15.87
CA ASP A 140 4.71 5.82 17.06
C ASP A 140 5.29 4.89 18.13
N TRP A 141 4.90 3.61 18.11
CA TRP A 141 5.49 2.58 18.97
C TRP A 141 6.88 2.15 18.50
N LEU A 142 7.15 2.13 17.19
CA LEU A 142 8.44 1.75 16.64
C LEU A 142 9.52 2.81 16.92
N SER A 143 10.56 2.41 17.64
CA SER A 143 11.72 3.24 17.93
C SER A 143 12.34 3.85 16.67
N GLY A 144 12.60 5.15 16.68
CA GLY A 144 13.21 5.87 15.57
C GLY A 144 12.28 6.24 14.42
N SER A 145 11.00 5.85 14.48
CA SER A 145 10.03 6.23 13.45
C SER A 145 9.70 7.72 13.49
N SER A 146 9.67 8.34 12.30
CA SER A 146 9.25 9.73 12.14
C SER A 146 7.73 9.89 12.23
N SER A 147 7.26 11.02 12.77
CA SER A 147 5.85 11.44 12.70
C SER A 147 5.38 11.73 11.27
N GLU A 148 6.31 11.91 10.33
CA GLU A 148 6.06 12.16 8.90
C GLU A 148 6.40 10.94 8.03
N SER A 149 6.48 9.75 8.64
CA SER A 149 6.86 8.50 7.99
C SER A 149 5.99 8.18 6.77
N LYS A 150 6.65 7.86 5.65
CA LYS A 150 5.99 7.52 4.38
C LYS A 150 5.33 6.14 4.38
N HIS A 151 5.63 5.30 5.38
CA HIS A 151 4.88 4.06 5.60
C HIS A 151 3.39 4.33 5.85
N MET A 152 3.05 5.44 6.51
CA MET A 152 1.65 5.77 6.81
C MET A 152 0.85 6.23 5.59
N ALA A 153 1.54 6.62 4.52
CA ALA A 153 0.95 6.96 3.24
C ALA A 153 1.10 5.80 2.23
N GLY A 154 1.48 4.59 2.69
CA GLY A 154 1.70 3.42 1.84
C GLY A 154 2.85 3.57 0.83
N ARG A 155 3.76 4.52 1.06
CA ARG A 155 4.80 4.95 0.08
C ARG A 155 6.21 4.50 0.43
N ALA A 156 6.38 3.72 1.48
CA ALA A 156 7.67 3.21 1.89
C ALA A 156 7.64 1.73 2.22
N PHE A 157 8.80 1.11 2.06
CA PHE A 157 9.08 -0.27 2.38
C PHE A 157 10.38 -0.34 3.16
N ASP A 158 10.36 -1.08 4.26
CA ASP A 158 11.58 -1.62 4.85
C ASP A 158 11.72 -3.04 4.33
N CYS A 159 12.90 -3.38 3.80
CA CYS A 159 13.11 -4.67 3.15
C CYS A 159 14.56 -5.15 3.21
N ASN A 160 14.79 -6.41 2.90
CA ASN A 160 16.13 -6.97 2.72
C ASN A 160 16.15 -7.96 1.54
N ALA A 161 17.35 -8.22 1.00
CA ALA A 161 17.55 -9.14 -0.12
C ALA A 161 17.88 -10.58 0.33
N MET A 162 17.65 -10.92 1.61
CA MET A 162 17.94 -12.25 2.20
C MET A 162 19.34 -12.79 1.87
N GLY A 163 20.34 -11.90 1.82
CA GLY A 163 21.73 -12.24 1.51
C GLY A 163 22.06 -12.36 0.02
N ALA A 164 21.12 -12.10 -0.90
CA ALA A 164 21.41 -12.09 -2.34
C ALA A 164 22.36 -10.94 -2.73
N VAL A 165 22.24 -9.79 -2.06
CA VAL A 165 23.18 -8.66 -2.11
C VAL A 165 23.27 -8.01 -0.73
N ASP A 166 24.31 -7.19 -0.51
CA ASP A 166 24.40 -6.35 0.68
C ASP A 166 23.38 -5.18 0.66
N TYR A 167 23.20 -4.53 1.81
CA TYR A 167 22.19 -3.47 1.96
C TYR A 167 22.47 -2.23 1.12
N GLU A 168 23.73 -1.86 0.93
CA GLU A 168 24.10 -0.71 0.08
C GLU A 168 23.78 -0.97 -1.39
N THR A 169 24.03 -2.20 -1.86
CA THR A 169 23.68 -2.63 -3.22
C THR A 169 22.16 -2.67 -3.41
N LEU A 170 21.42 -3.18 -2.42
CA LEU A 170 19.94 -3.16 -2.46
C LEU A 170 19.41 -1.72 -2.52
N LEU A 171 19.94 -0.82 -1.69
CA LEU A 171 19.59 0.60 -1.70
C LEU A 171 19.85 1.22 -3.07
N GLN A 172 21.05 1.04 -3.61
CA GLN A 172 21.43 1.58 -4.91
C GLN A 172 20.49 1.10 -6.01
N ILE A 173 20.24 -0.21 -6.10
CA ILE A 173 19.36 -0.78 -7.12
C ILE A 173 17.92 -0.28 -6.94
N GLY A 174 17.44 -0.15 -5.70
CA GLY A 174 16.12 0.41 -5.41
C GLY A 174 15.96 1.83 -5.97
N LEU A 175 16.94 2.70 -5.72
CA LEU A 175 16.94 4.06 -6.25
C LEU A 175 17.01 4.08 -7.79
N GLU A 176 17.84 3.22 -8.40
CA GLU A 176 17.89 3.04 -9.85
C GLU A 176 16.56 2.54 -10.46
N CYS A 177 15.76 1.82 -9.67
CA CYS A 177 14.43 1.32 -10.04
C CYS A 177 13.28 2.32 -9.75
N GLY A 178 13.60 3.55 -9.36
CA GLY A 178 12.65 4.66 -9.29
C GLY A 178 12.20 5.06 -7.90
N PHE A 179 12.67 4.40 -6.83
CA PHE A 179 12.52 4.96 -5.48
C PHE A 179 13.23 6.32 -5.41
N THR A 180 12.61 7.29 -4.76
CA THR A 180 13.11 8.69 -4.73
C THR A 180 14.06 8.95 -3.58
N TRP A 181 14.00 8.13 -2.54
CA TRP A 181 14.85 8.24 -1.37
C TRP A 181 14.94 6.90 -0.61
N GLY A 182 16.01 6.72 0.15
CA GLY A 182 16.20 5.54 1.00
C GLY A 182 17.46 5.63 1.85
N TYR A 183 17.63 4.68 2.77
CA TYR A 183 18.83 4.53 3.60
C TYR A 183 18.98 3.08 4.07
N VAL A 184 20.20 2.71 4.49
CA VAL A 184 20.47 1.45 5.18
C VAL A 184 20.22 1.61 6.67
N GLY A 185 19.26 0.86 7.19
CA GLY A 185 18.97 0.73 8.62
C GLY A 185 19.69 -0.46 9.25
N ASP A 186 19.41 -0.71 10.53
CA ASP A 186 19.94 -1.89 11.22
C ASP A 186 19.14 -3.14 10.80
N GLY A 187 19.69 -3.90 9.86
CA GLY A 187 19.08 -5.15 9.38
C GLY A 187 18.06 -5.00 8.24
N TYR A 188 17.92 -3.79 7.65
CA TYR A 188 17.01 -3.52 6.54
C TYR A 188 17.48 -2.35 5.68
N VAL A 189 16.88 -2.21 4.50
CA VAL A 189 16.95 -1.03 3.65
C VAL A 189 15.57 -0.38 3.61
N HIS A 190 15.53 0.90 3.93
CA HIS A 190 14.36 1.73 3.74
C HIS A 190 14.35 2.28 2.31
N LEU A 191 13.22 2.14 1.61
CA LEU A 191 12.98 2.68 0.28
C LEU A 191 11.63 3.39 0.25
N GLN A 192 11.60 4.65 -0.21
CA GLN A 192 10.35 5.42 -0.32
C GLN A 192 10.20 6.12 -1.67
N TYR A 193 8.95 6.38 -2.03
CA TYR A 193 8.57 7.07 -3.26
C TYR A 193 7.67 8.29 -2.99
N ASP A 194 8.21 9.47 -3.30
CA ASP A 194 7.56 10.77 -3.12
C ASP A 194 6.99 11.36 -4.42
N GLY A 195 7.09 10.62 -5.53
CA GLY A 195 6.52 11.06 -6.81
C GLY A 195 5.00 10.92 -6.89
N PRO A 196 4.39 11.31 -8.02
CA PRO A 196 2.95 11.18 -8.23
C PRO A 196 2.51 9.72 -8.28
N SER A 197 1.30 9.41 -7.81
CA SER A 197 0.71 8.08 -7.99
C SER A 197 0.18 7.95 -9.42
N PHE A 198 0.47 6.84 -10.10
CA PHE A 198 -0.06 6.48 -11.42
C PHE A 198 -0.49 5.02 -11.43
#